data_AF-D6TPW9-F1
#
_entry.id   AF-D6TPW9-F1
#
_cell.length_a   1.000
_cell.length_b   1.000
_cell.length_c   1.000
_cell.angle_alpha   90.00
_cell.angle_beta   90.00
_cell.angle_gamma   90.00
#
_symmetry.space_group_name_H-M   'P 1'
#
loop_
_entity.id
_entity.type
_entity.pdbx_description
1 polymer ?
#
loop_
_entity_poly.entity_id
_entity_poly.type
_entity_poly.pdbx_seq_one_letter_code
_entity_poly.pdbx_strand_id
1 'polypeptide(L)'
;MQREHVQRLTRLWPLLLLVAWIIFPEEWLGLKWAAFGHVLFTIFANDTEHAIGHIGLFLLLGLGTIYVFPELRKKLLLYFCLLLVGVIQEAAQLLFKHRWLAWDDWRDLATDLVGLTLAYALAWGWYTWRKSRMKRENTPFPID
;
A
#
# COMPACT_ATOMS: atom_id res chain seq x y z
N MET A 1 -29.24 6.61 4.85
CA MET A 1 -28.29 5.81 5.67
C MET A 1 -27.88 4.50 5.00
N GLN A 2 -28.80 3.59 4.66
CA GLN A 2 -28.45 2.24 4.17
C GLN A 2 -27.62 2.20 2.88
N ARG A 3 -27.87 3.10 1.90
CA ARG A 3 -27.07 3.17 0.65
C ARG A 3 -25.62 3.60 0.85
N GLU A 4 -25.36 4.50 1.79
CA GLU A 4 -23.98 4.95 2.08
C GLU A 4 -23.15 3.85 2.72
N HIS A 5 -23.77 3.02 3.58
CA HIS A 5 -23.10 1.87 4.21
C HIS A 5 -22.69 0.84 3.16
N VAL A 6 -23.60 0.48 2.24
CA VAL A 6 -23.30 -0.46 1.16
C VAL A 6 -22.18 0.07 0.28
N GLN A 7 -22.22 1.34 -0.14
CA GLN A 7 -21.15 1.94 -0.94
C GLN A 7 -19.79 1.97 -0.23
N ARG A 8 -19.76 2.23 1.09
CA ARG A 8 -18.52 2.15 1.87
C ARG A 8 -17.97 0.73 1.92
N LEU A 9 -18.82 -0.26 2.18
CA LEU A 9 -18.42 -1.67 2.20
C LEU A 9 -17.90 -2.13 0.84
N THR A 10 -18.55 -1.76 -0.26
CA THR A 10 -18.09 -2.10 -1.61
C THR A 10 -16.71 -1.50 -1.91
N ARG A 11 -16.41 -0.29 -1.43
CA ARG A 11 -15.09 0.33 -1.59
C ARG A 11 -14.02 -0.33 -0.73
N LEU A 12 -14.39 -0.95 0.38
CA LEU A 12 -13.45 -1.67 1.26
C LEU A 12 -13.01 -2.99 0.66
N TRP A 13 -13.84 -3.64 -0.18
CA TRP A 13 -13.49 -4.96 -0.72
C TRP A 13 -12.19 -5.02 -1.49
N PRO A 14 -11.92 -4.13 -2.47
CA PRO A 14 -10.64 -4.12 -3.17
C PRO A 14 -9.45 -3.96 -2.22
N LEU A 15 -9.58 -3.11 -1.20
CA LEU A 15 -8.53 -2.90 -0.21
C LEU A 15 -8.31 -4.14 0.66
N LEU A 16 -9.38 -4.79 1.10
CA LEU A 16 -9.29 -6.00 1.92
C LEU A 16 -8.74 -7.18 1.14
N LEU A 17 -9.07 -7.30 -0.15
CA LEU A 17 -8.45 -8.29 -1.04
C LEU A 17 -6.96 -8.03 -1.23
N LEU A 18 -6.55 -6.77 -1.38
CA LEU A 18 -5.14 -6.41 -1.49
C LEU A 18 -4.37 -6.66 -0.19
N VAL A 19 -4.96 -6.34 0.96
CA VAL A 19 -4.39 -6.67 2.28
C VAL A 19 -4.28 -8.18 2.44
N ALA A 20 -5.33 -8.93 2.08
CA ALA A 20 -5.31 -10.38 2.13
C ALA A 20 -4.19 -10.95 1.25
N TRP A 21 -4.01 -10.42 0.03
CA TRP A 21 -2.93 -10.81 -0.87
C TRP A 21 -1.55 -10.56 -0.26
N ILE A 22 -1.30 -9.37 0.29
CA ILE A 22 0.01 -8.99 0.86
C ILE A 22 0.34 -9.80 2.12
N ILE A 23 -0.65 -10.09 2.97
CA ILE A 23 -0.43 -10.89 4.19
C ILE A 23 -0.28 -12.38 3.86
N PHE A 24 -0.79 -12.81 2.71
CA PHE A 24 -0.86 -14.21 2.36
C PHE A 24 0.56 -14.82 2.28
N PRO A 25 0.79 -16.01 2.88
CA PRO A 25 2.11 -16.62 2.89
C PRO A 25 2.43 -17.22 1.52
N GLU A 26 2.95 -16.39 0.62
CA GLU A 26 3.25 -16.76 -0.78
C GLU A 26 4.20 -17.95 -0.87
N GLU A 27 5.24 -17.99 -0.02
CA GLU A 27 6.16 -19.13 0.08
C GLU A 27 5.43 -20.43 0.43
N TRP A 28 4.51 -20.40 1.40
CA TRP A 28 3.74 -21.58 1.78
C TRP A 28 2.86 -22.07 0.63
N LEU A 29 2.24 -21.15 -0.13
CA LEU A 29 1.44 -21.52 -1.29
C LEU A 29 2.31 -22.07 -2.42
N GLY A 30 3.50 -21.49 -2.66
CA GLY A 30 4.46 -22.03 -3.63
C GLY A 30 4.90 -23.46 -3.29
N LEU A 31 5.05 -23.78 -2.00
CA LEU A 31 5.34 -25.14 -1.52
C LEU A 31 4.16 -26.11 -1.70
N LYS A 32 2.92 -25.63 -1.60
CA LYS A 32 1.71 -26.47 -1.77
C LYS A 32 1.26 -26.59 -3.22
N TRP A 33 1.57 -25.60 -4.05
CA TRP A 33 1.16 -25.55 -5.45
C TRP A 33 2.35 -25.16 -6.34
N ALA A 34 3.04 -26.18 -6.84
CA ALA A 34 4.28 -26.01 -7.60
C ALA A 34 4.15 -25.09 -8.83
N ALA A 35 3.01 -25.13 -9.53
CA ALA A 35 2.77 -24.24 -10.68
C ALA A 35 2.77 -22.76 -10.26
N PHE A 36 2.15 -22.45 -9.11
CA PHE A 36 2.16 -21.10 -8.55
C PHE A 36 3.56 -20.70 -8.09
N GLY A 37 4.28 -21.62 -7.43
CA GLY A 37 5.69 -21.42 -7.08
C GLY A 37 6.56 -21.07 -8.29
N HIS A 38 6.41 -21.79 -9.41
CA HIS A 38 7.13 -21.49 -10.65
C HIS A 38 6.84 -20.09 -11.20
N VAL A 39 5.59 -19.65 -11.15
CA VAL A 39 5.21 -18.29 -11.58
C VAL A 39 5.89 -17.25 -10.70
N LEU A 40 5.85 -17.41 -9.37
CA LEU A 40 6.53 -16.49 -8.44
C LEU A 40 8.04 -16.45 -8.68
N PHE A 41 8.69 -17.60 -8.83
CA PHE A 41 10.13 -17.65 -9.14
C PHE A 41 10.48 -17.03 -10.49
N THR A 42 9.54 -17.00 -11.44
CA THR A 42 9.77 -16.38 -12.75
C THR A 42 9.59 -14.86 -12.69
N ILE A 43 8.62 -14.38 -11.91
CA ILE A 43 8.32 -12.95 -11.76
C ILE A 43 9.32 -12.27 -10.82
N PHE A 44 9.79 -12.98 -9.80
CA PHE A 44 10.73 -12.51 -8.79
C PHE A 44 12.02 -13.32 -8.86
N ALA A 45 12.62 -13.38 -10.05
CA ALA A 45 13.78 -14.22 -10.30
C ALA A 45 15.05 -13.69 -9.62
N ASN A 46 15.08 -12.40 -9.28
CA ASN A 46 16.17 -11.77 -8.54
C ASN A 46 15.68 -10.78 -7.47
N ASP A 47 16.60 -10.41 -6.58
CA ASP A 47 16.36 -9.47 -5.49
C ASP A 47 15.82 -8.11 -5.93
N THR A 48 16.22 -7.64 -7.12
CA THR A 48 15.78 -6.34 -7.63
C THR A 48 14.32 -6.41 -8.07
N GLU A 49 13.93 -7.45 -8.80
CA GLU A 49 12.55 -7.70 -9.20
C GLU A 49 11.65 -7.90 -7.99
N HIS A 50 12.13 -8.63 -6.98
CA HIS A 50 11.43 -8.81 -5.72
C HIS A 50 11.17 -7.47 -5.01
N ALA A 51 12.21 -6.63 -4.87
CA ALA A 51 12.09 -5.29 -4.29
C ALA A 51 11.14 -4.38 -5.09
N ILE A 52 11.17 -4.43 -6.42
CA ILE A 52 10.23 -3.69 -7.29
C ILE A 52 8.80 -4.17 -7.06
N GLY A 53 8.60 -5.48 -6.92
CA GLY A 53 7.33 -6.10 -6.56
C GLY A 53 6.76 -5.55 -5.26
N HIS A 54 7.57 -5.57 -4.20
CA HIS A 54 7.23 -5.01 -2.89
C HIS A 54 6.85 -3.53 -2.97
N ILE A 55 7.71 -2.70 -3.59
CA ILE A 55 7.43 -1.27 -3.79
C ILE A 55 6.09 -1.08 -4.52
N GLY A 56 5.84 -1.85 -5.58
CA GLY A 56 4.61 -1.77 -6.37
C GLY A 56 3.36 -2.16 -5.58
N LEU A 57 3.38 -3.28 -4.88
CA LEU A 57 2.27 -3.76 -4.05
C LEU A 57 1.94 -2.77 -2.94
N PHE A 58 2.96 -2.29 -2.23
CA PHE A 58 2.78 -1.35 -1.14
C PHE A 58 2.41 0.06 -1.60
N LEU A 59 2.86 0.48 -2.78
CA LEU A 59 2.37 1.68 -3.45
C LEU A 59 0.85 1.57 -3.73
N LEU A 60 0.39 0.46 -4.30
CA LEU A 60 -1.02 0.21 -4.56
C LEU A 60 -1.84 0.15 -3.26
N LEU A 61 -1.29 -0.49 -2.22
CA LEU A 61 -1.92 -0.55 -0.90
C LEU A 61 -2.09 0.85 -0.31
N GLY A 62 -1.04 1.66 -0.32
CA GLY A 62 -1.08 3.04 0.17
C GLY A 62 -2.09 3.89 -0.59
N LEU A 63 -2.09 3.81 -1.93
CA LEU A 63 -3.03 4.54 -2.78
C LEU A 63 -4.48 4.09 -2.55
N GLY A 64 -4.72 2.78 -2.47
CA GLY A 64 -6.04 2.21 -2.18
C GLY A 64 -6.54 2.64 -0.80
N THR A 65 -5.66 2.61 0.20
CA THR A 65 -5.97 3.06 1.56
C THR A 65 -6.34 4.54 1.59
N ILE A 66 -5.57 5.40 0.92
CA ILE A 66 -5.86 6.83 0.82
C ILE A 66 -7.11 7.11 -0.03
N TYR A 67 -7.42 6.27 -1.00
CA TYR A 67 -8.63 6.37 -1.81
C TYR A 67 -9.89 6.08 -0.98
N VAL A 68 -9.86 5.02 -0.16
CA VAL A 68 -10.95 4.65 0.75
C VAL A 68 -11.07 5.64 1.90
N PHE A 69 -9.95 6.09 2.45
CA PHE A 69 -9.88 7.00 3.60
C PHE A 69 -9.18 8.33 3.21
N PRO A 70 -9.87 9.23 2.50
CA PRO A 70 -9.27 10.46 1.99
C PRO A 70 -8.77 11.41 3.09
N GLU A 71 -9.26 11.28 4.33
CA GLU A 71 -8.79 12.06 5.47
C GLU A 71 -7.33 11.78 5.84
N LEU A 72 -6.78 10.62 5.44
CA LEU A 72 -5.37 10.28 5.67
C LEU A 72 -4.42 11.22 4.94
N ARG A 73 -4.85 11.87 3.85
CA ARG A 73 -4.04 12.85 3.10
C ARG A 73 -3.61 14.07 3.93
N LYS A 74 -4.33 14.34 5.03
CA LYS A 74 -4.08 15.47 5.93
C LYS A 74 -3.46 15.03 7.26
N LYS A 75 -3.53 13.73 7.57
CA LYS A 75 -3.12 13.15 8.86
C LYS A 75 -1.91 12.25 8.66
N LEU A 76 -0.77 12.87 8.35
CA LEU A 76 0.51 12.18 8.11
C LEU A 76 0.77 11.13 9.20
N LEU A 77 0.68 11.51 10.48
CA LEU A 77 0.96 10.60 11.60
C LEU A 77 0.07 9.34 11.57
N LEU A 78 -1.22 9.47 11.26
CA LEU A 78 -2.13 8.33 11.19
C LEU A 78 -1.82 7.41 10.01
N TYR A 79 -1.37 7.99 8.89
CA TYR A 79 -0.86 7.21 7.76
C TYR A 79 0.44 6.48 8.13
N PHE A 80 1.35 7.12 8.87
CA PHE A 80 2.56 6.47 9.38
C PHE A 80 2.24 5.38 10.42
N CYS A 81 1.18 5.52 11.23
CA CYS A 81 0.71 4.45 12.11
C CYS A 81 0.25 3.21 11.33
N LEU A 82 -0.27 3.37 10.10
CA LEU A 82 -0.59 2.22 9.24
C LEU A 82 0.68 1.52 8.75
N LEU A 83 1.82 2.21 8.64
CA LEU A 83 3.10 1.57 8.32
C LEU A 83 3.53 0.59 9.41
N LEU A 84 3.18 0.87 10.68
CA LEU A 84 3.46 -0.06 11.78
C LEU A 84 2.71 -1.39 11.61
N VAL A 85 1.61 -1.41 10.86
CA VAL A 85 0.91 -2.67 10.54
C VAL A 85 1.77 -3.55 9.63
N GLY A 86 2.53 -2.96 8.69
CA GLY A 86 3.50 -3.69 7.87
C GLY A 86 4.64 -4.28 8.72
N VAL A 87 5.18 -3.49 9.65
CA VAL A 87 6.20 -3.98 10.62
C VAL A 87 5.67 -5.16 11.44
N ILE A 88 4.41 -5.06 11.90
CA ILE A 88 3.76 -6.14 12.67
C ILE A 88 3.53 -7.38 11.78
N GLN A 89 3.18 -7.18 10.51
CA GLN A 89 2.96 -8.27 9.55
C GLN A 89 4.26 -9.03 9.27
N GLU A 90 5.37 -8.34 9.04
CA GLU A 90 6.70 -8.94 8.88
C GLU A 90 7.13 -9.69 10.15
N ALA A 91 6.95 -9.05 11.32
CA ALA A 91 7.23 -9.70 12.61
C ALA A 91 6.39 -10.99 12.83
N ALA A 92 5.14 -10.99 12.40
CA ALA A 92 4.29 -12.17 12.45
C ALA A 92 4.79 -13.27 11.49
N GLN A 93 5.20 -12.92 10.26
CA GLN A 93 5.79 -13.88 9.33
C GLN A 93 7.08 -14.49 9.87
N LEU A 94 7.94 -13.70 10.51
CA LEU A 94 9.17 -14.19 11.14
C LEU A 94 8.89 -15.15 12.30
N LEU A 95 7.88 -14.83 13.12
CA LEU A 95 7.42 -15.73 14.17
C LEU A 95 6.92 -17.06 13.59
N PHE A 96 6.17 -17.04 12.49
CA PHE A 96 5.75 -18.25 11.78
C PHE A 96 6.93 -19.04 11.22
N LYS A 97 7.95 -18.36 10.69
CA LYS A 97 9.17 -18.98 10.16
C LYS A 97 10.14 -19.47 11.25
N HIS A 98 9.86 -19.20 12.53
CA HIS A 98 10.71 -19.54 13.68
C HIS A 98 12.17 -19.06 13.51
N ARG A 99 12.37 -17.92 12.85
CA ARG A 99 13.70 -17.33 12.59
C ARG A 99 13.79 -15.92 13.17
N TRP A 100 15.02 -15.50 13.43
CA TRP A 100 15.31 -14.10 13.79
C TRP A 100 15.26 -13.19 12.56
N LEU A 101 15.11 -11.87 12.78
CA LEU A 101 15.27 -10.88 11.72
C LEU A 101 16.63 -11.05 11.04
N ALA A 102 16.59 -11.39 9.76
CA ALA A 102 17.73 -11.39 8.87
C ALA A 102 17.84 -10.02 8.16
N TRP A 103 18.95 -9.84 7.46
CA TRP A 103 19.17 -8.64 6.64
C TRP A 103 18.12 -8.50 5.53
N ASP A 104 17.70 -9.61 4.94
CA ASP A 104 16.70 -9.62 3.86
C ASP A 104 15.35 -9.10 4.36
N ASP A 105 14.92 -9.46 5.57
CA ASP A 105 13.67 -8.98 6.16
C ASP A 105 13.69 -7.45 6.39
N TRP A 106 14.87 -6.90 6.76
CA TRP A 106 15.04 -5.45 6.88
C TRP A 106 14.98 -4.75 5.53
N ARG A 107 15.54 -5.37 4.49
CA ARG A 107 15.49 -4.86 3.12
C ARG A 107 14.04 -4.81 2.64
N ASP A 108 13.28 -5.87 2.85
CA ASP A 108 11.90 -5.97 2.39
C ASP A 108 11.03 -4.91 3.10
N LEU A 109 11.18 -4.77 4.42
CA LEU A 109 10.54 -3.69 5.19
C LEU A 109 10.89 -2.30 4.66
N ALA A 110 12.16 -2.06 4.32
CA ALA A 110 12.59 -0.78 3.75
C ALA A 110 11.94 -0.52 2.37
N THR A 111 11.82 -1.55 1.53
CA THR A 111 11.16 -1.44 0.22
C THR A 111 9.65 -1.18 0.34
N ASP A 112 8.99 -1.78 1.34
CA ASP A 112 7.58 -1.53 1.63
C ASP A 112 7.34 -0.07 2.06
N LEU A 113 8.23 0.45 2.92
CA LEU A 113 8.21 1.85 3.34
C LEU A 113 8.38 2.81 2.17
N VAL A 114 9.25 2.48 1.20
CA VAL A 114 9.40 3.26 -0.02
C VAL A 114 8.08 3.30 -0.80
N GLY A 115 7.45 2.15 -1.03
CA GLY A 115 6.15 2.06 -1.72
C GLY A 115 5.07 2.90 -1.05
N LEU A 116 4.90 2.76 0.27
CA LEU A 116 3.91 3.50 1.05
C LEU A 116 4.21 5.01 1.08
N THR A 117 5.48 5.40 1.14
CA THR A 117 5.88 6.82 1.09
C THR A 117 5.59 7.44 -0.27
N LEU A 118 5.87 6.72 -1.36
CA LEU A 118 5.53 7.16 -2.72
C LEU A 118 4.02 7.33 -2.89
N ALA A 119 3.22 6.40 -2.38
CA ALA A 119 1.76 6.50 -2.41
C ALA A 119 1.26 7.78 -1.75
N TYR A 120 1.80 8.10 -0.57
CA TYR A 120 1.46 9.33 0.14
C TYR A 120 1.88 10.57 -0.64
N ALA A 121 3.11 10.61 -1.14
CA ALA A 121 3.65 11.72 -1.92
C ALA A 121 2.80 12.01 -3.16
N LEU A 122 2.41 10.98 -3.91
CA LEU A 122 1.53 11.10 -5.07
C LEU A 122 0.14 11.62 -4.69
N ALA A 123 -0.48 11.05 -3.65
CA ALA A 123 -1.80 11.48 -3.22
C ALA A 123 -1.81 12.92 -2.68
N TRP A 124 -0.75 13.31 -1.98
CA TRP A 124 -0.56 14.67 -1.48
C TRP A 124 -0.31 15.66 -2.62
N GLY A 125 0.58 15.33 -3.56
CA GLY A 125 0.84 16.12 -4.76
C GLY A 125 -0.42 16.34 -5.61
N TRP A 126 -1.22 15.28 -5.80
CA TRP A 126 -2.51 15.37 -6.47
C TRP A 126 -3.49 16.29 -5.74
N TYR A 127 -3.57 16.18 -4.42
CA TYR A 127 -4.45 17.01 -3.59
C TYR A 127 -4.07 18.49 -3.65
N THR A 128 -2.78 18.83 -3.52
CA THR A 128 -2.29 20.21 -3.57
C THR A 128 -2.47 20.83 -4.96
N TRP A 129 -2.25 20.05 -6.02
CA TRP A 129 -2.49 20.47 -7.40
C TRP A 129 -3.96 20.83 -7.65
N ARG A 130 -4.92 19.95 -7.28
CA ARG A 130 -6.36 20.23 -7.44
C ARG A 130 -6.81 21.45 -6.64
N LYS A 131 -6.31 21.61 -5.40
CA LYS A 131 -6.63 22.77 -4.56
C LYS A 131 -6.18 24.09 -5.22
N SER A 132 -5.01 24.08 -5.86
CA SER A 132 -4.45 25.25 -6.53
C SER A 132 -5.24 25.65 -7.78
N ARG A 133 -5.76 24.67 -8.53
CA ARG A 133 -6.65 24.89 -9.69
C ARG A 133 -7.97 25.56 -9.29
N MET A 134 -8.66 25.03 -8.28
CA MET A 134 -9.94 25.60 -7.84
C MET A 134 -9.81 27.03 -7.30
N LYS A 135 -8.69 27.38 -6.67
CA LYS A 135 -8.44 28.76 -6.22
C LYS A 135 -8.35 29.73 -7.40
N ARG A 136 -7.75 29.32 -8.52
CA ARG A 136 -7.64 30.16 -9.72
C ARG A 136 -8.99 30.40 -10.39
N GLU A 137 -9.82 29.36 -10.50
CA GLU A 137 -11.16 29.46 -11.12
C GLU A 137 -12.13 30.34 -10.31
N ASN A 138 -11.99 30.38 -8.99
CA ASN A 138 -12.85 31.18 -8.11
C ASN A 138 -12.33 32.60 -7.82
N THR A 139 -11.27 33.06 -8.49
CA THR A 139 -10.82 34.45 -8.36
C THR A 139 -11.63 35.29 -9.34
N PRO A 140 -12.60 36.12 -8.90
CA PRO A 140 -13.38 36.93 -9.82
C PRO A 140 -12.45 37.86 -10.61
N PHE A 141 -12.72 38.01 -11.91
CA PHE A 141 -12.02 39.02 -12.71
C PHE A 141 -12.25 40.38 -12.05
N PRO A 142 -11.20 41.21 -11.87
CA PRO A 142 -11.42 42.60 -11.52
C PRO A 142 -12.31 43.20 -12.63
N ILE A 143 -13.45 43.76 -12.23
CA ILE A 143 -14.26 44.61 -13.12
C ILE A 143 -13.73 46.02 -12.87
N ASP A 144 -12.88 46.46 -13.77
CA ASP A 144 -12.39 47.84 -13.92
C ASP A 144 -13.45 48.77 -14.52
#